data_AF-A0A962ZX63-F1
#
_entry.id   AF-A0A962ZX63-F1
#
_cell.length_a   1.000
_cell.length_b   1.000
_cell.length_c   1.000
_cell.angle_alpha   90.00
_cell.angle_beta   90.00
_cell.angle_gamma   90.00
#
_symmetry.space_group_name_H-M   'P 1'
#
loop_
_entity.id
_entity.type
_entity.pdbx_description
1 polymer ?
#
loop_
_entity_poly.entity_id
_entity_poly.type
_entity_poly.pdbx_seq_one_letter_code
_entity_poly.pdbx_strand_id
1 'polypeptide(L)'
;MDARIQELERQLQELKSQVSSQQETIASNKTELQAEIEEARPIAKGTKFTYGGFIQLDAITSDYNEGKPNNLIEDFYVPSLVPVQPATGNADSYQSTNFTAKTSRFFFTTATKTDAGMIGTRIELDFMLSNQGDERISNSWSPRLRHAFVKWDYNSDSSLLAGQTWTTFFNVAALPNLLDFVGPAGTIFVRQPQIRWTVGNLQFAAENPATRLNDANGSTVYDNGQE
;
A
#
# COMPACT_ATOMS: atom_id res chain seq x y z
N MET A 1 -59.44 12.66 -48.09
CA MET A 1 -58.42 11.67 -47.65
C MET A 1 -57.02 12.20 -47.95
N ASP A 2 -56.81 12.79 -49.13
CA ASP A 2 -55.51 13.31 -49.60
C ASP A 2 -54.88 14.42 -48.74
N ALA A 3 -55.66 15.37 -48.24
CA ALA A 3 -55.14 16.45 -47.39
C ALA A 3 -54.52 15.93 -46.06
N ARG A 4 -55.04 14.82 -45.53
CA ARG A 4 -54.49 14.19 -44.32
C ARG A 4 -53.18 13.46 -44.60
N ILE A 5 -53.06 12.85 -45.78
CA ILE A 5 -51.84 12.16 -46.20
C ILE A 5 -50.70 13.17 -46.43
N GLN A 6 -50.98 14.28 -47.11
CA GLN A 6 -50.00 15.35 -47.32
C GLN A 6 -49.50 15.97 -46.01
N GLU A 7 -50.39 16.18 -45.04
CA GLU A 7 -49.98 16.70 -43.72
C GLU A 7 -49.13 15.68 -42.94
N LEU A 8 -49.44 14.38 -43.03
CA LEU A 8 -48.62 13.33 -42.42
C LEU A 8 -47.23 13.22 -43.07
N GLU A 9 -47.13 13.37 -44.39
CA GLU A 9 -45.84 13.39 -45.10
C GLU A 9 -44.99 14.60 -44.70
N ARG A 10 -45.61 15.77 -44.53
CA ARG A 10 -44.96 16.99 -44.03
C ARG A 10 -44.42 16.77 -42.61
N GLN A 11 -45.25 16.22 -41.71
CA GLN A 11 -44.85 15.90 -40.34
C GLN A 11 -43.73 14.88 -40.30
N LEU A 12 -43.74 13.88 -41.19
CA LEU A 12 -42.67 12.87 -41.28
C LEU A 12 -41.35 13.49 -41.74
N GLN A 13 -41.37 14.40 -42.72
CA GLN A 13 -40.17 15.11 -43.17
C GLN A 13 -39.62 16.03 -42.08
N GLU A 14 -40.49 16.76 -41.39
CA GLU A 14 -40.12 17.61 -40.26
C GLU A 14 -39.50 16.78 -39.12
N LEU A 15 -40.12 15.66 -38.76
CA LEU A 15 -39.60 14.75 -37.75
C LEU A 15 -38.25 14.14 -38.17
N LYS A 16 -38.09 13.72 -39.42
CA LYS A 16 -36.80 13.22 -39.93
C LYS A 16 -35.71 14.28 -39.86
N SER A 17 -36.03 15.53 -40.21
CA SER A 17 -35.10 16.66 -40.10
C SER A 17 -34.70 16.92 -38.64
N GLN A 18 -35.65 16.88 -37.71
CA GLN A 18 -35.39 17.04 -36.28
C GLN A 18 -34.54 15.89 -35.71
N VAL A 19 -34.76 14.66 -36.15
CA VAL A 19 -33.95 13.51 -35.73
C VAL A 19 -32.51 13.65 -36.25
N SER A 20 -32.33 14.08 -37.51
CA SER A 20 -30.99 14.30 -38.08
C SER A 20 -30.22 15.38 -37.33
N SER A 21 -30.85 16.53 -37.05
CA SER A 21 -30.20 17.62 -36.31
C SER A 21 -29.91 17.25 -34.85
N GLN A 22 -30.78 16.46 -34.21
CA GLN A 22 -30.51 15.91 -32.88
C GLN A 22 -29.31 14.95 -32.89
N GLN A 23 -29.19 14.08 -33.90
CA GLN A 23 -28.04 13.16 -34.01
C GLN A 23 -26.72 13.91 -34.17
N GLU A 24 -26.67 14.95 -35.00
CA GLU A 24 -25.50 15.82 -35.16
C GLU A 24 -25.13 16.52 -33.86
N THR A 25 -26.13 17.06 -33.14
CA THR A 25 -25.93 17.71 -31.83
C THR A 25 -25.38 16.73 -30.80
N ILE A 26 -25.93 15.51 -30.73
CA ILE A 26 -25.45 14.46 -29.83
C ILE A 26 -24.00 14.08 -30.16
N ALA A 27 -23.63 13.99 -31.44
CA ALA A 27 -22.27 13.69 -31.86
C ALA A 27 -21.28 14.80 -31.48
N SER A 28 -21.65 16.07 -31.66
CA SER A 28 -20.84 17.22 -31.22
C SER A 28 -20.65 17.23 -29.72
N ASN A 29 -21.74 17.17 -28.96
CA ASN A 29 -21.72 17.18 -27.50
C ASN A 29 -20.90 16.01 -26.93
N LYS A 30 -20.98 14.82 -27.55
CA LYS A 30 -20.17 13.66 -27.15
C LYS A 30 -18.67 13.91 -27.38
N THR A 31 -18.31 14.57 -28.47
CA THR A 31 -16.91 14.88 -28.80
C THR A 31 -16.35 15.93 -27.85
N GLU A 32 -17.11 16.99 -27.60
CA GLU A 32 -16.76 18.05 -26.64
C GLU A 32 -16.59 17.47 -25.22
N LEU A 33 -17.55 16.67 -24.76
CA LEU A 33 -17.48 16.02 -23.45
C LEU A 33 -16.28 15.07 -23.34
N GLN A 34 -15.93 14.35 -24.43
CA GLN A 34 -14.73 13.51 -24.45
C GLN A 34 -13.45 14.34 -24.35
N ALA A 35 -13.38 15.48 -25.03
CA ALA A 35 -12.23 16.38 -24.95
C ALA A 35 -12.07 16.96 -23.53
N GLU A 36 -13.16 17.43 -22.92
CA GLU A 36 -13.15 17.94 -21.54
C GLU A 36 -12.75 16.85 -20.53
N ILE A 37 -13.27 15.63 -20.69
CA ILE A 37 -12.91 14.50 -19.81
C ILE A 37 -11.43 14.15 -19.93
N GLU A 38 -10.86 14.15 -21.14
CA GLU A 38 -9.43 13.85 -21.32
C GLU A 38 -8.55 15.01 -20.84
N GLU A 39 -8.97 16.27 -21.02
CA GLU A 39 -8.27 17.45 -20.47
C GLU A 39 -8.27 17.44 -18.94
N ALA A 40 -9.41 17.12 -18.32
CA ALA A 40 -9.57 17.08 -16.87
C ALA A 40 -8.97 15.81 -16.23
N ARG A 41 -8.42 14.88 -17.02
CA ARG A 41 -8.04 13.55 -16.55
C ARG A 41 -6.71 13.61 -15.77
N PRO A 42 -6.70 13.23 -14.47
CA PRO A 42 -5.47 13.28 -13.68
C PRO A 42 -4.51 12.11 -13.97
N ILE A 43 -4.93 11.13 -14.77
CA ILE A 43 -4.17 9.91 -15.07
C ILE A 43 -4.28 9.55 -16.55
N ALA A 44 -3.24 8.93 -17.11
CA ALA A 44 -3.20 8.54 -18.51
C ALA A 44 -4.38 7.65 -18.92
N LYS A 45 -4.84 7.80 -20.16
CA LYS A 45 -5.93 7.01 -20.74
C LYS A 45 -5.67 5.52 -20.63
N GLY A 46 -6.69 4.76 -20.22
CA GLY A 46 -6.59 3.31 -20.02
C GLY A 46 -5.89 2.89 -18.72
N THR A 47 -5.46 3.83 -17.87
CA THR A 47 -4.94 3.51 -16.53
C THR A 47 -6.08 3.11 -15.60
N LYS A 48 -6.00 1.91 -15.03
CA LYS A 48 -6.84 1.49 -13.91
C LYS A 48 -6.23 2.01 -12.61
N PHE A 49 -6.98 2.82 -11.88
CA PHE A 49 -6.65 3.21 -10.51
C PHE A 49 -7.43 2.31 -9.53
N THR A 50 -6.80 1.90 -8.45
CA THR A 50 -7.46 1.11 -7.39
C THR A 50 -6.94 1.55 -6.04
N TYR A 51 -7.86 1.80 -5.10
CA TYR A 51 -7.56 2.05 -3.70
C TYR A 51 -8.03 0.85 -2.87
N GLY A 52 -7.43 0.67 -1.70
CA GLY A 52 -7.81 -0.39 -0.78
C GLY A 52 -7.12 -0.24 0.57
N GLY A 53 -7.34 -1.20 1.46
CA GLY A 53 -6.86 -1.13 2.83
C GLY A 53 -7.80 -1.82 3.80
N PHE A 54 -7.61 -1.53 5.09
CA PHE A 54 -8.49 -1.94 6.16
C PHE A 54 -8.35 -0.97 7.35
N ILE A 55 -9.41 -0.89 8.15
CA ILE A 55 -9.39 -0.25 9.47
C ILE A 55 -9.33 -1.37 10.49
N GLN A 56 -8.45 -1.23 11.48
CA GLN A 56 -8.26 -2.22 12.53
C GLN A 56 -8.10 -1.51 13.87
N LEU A 57 -8.75 -2.06 14.88
CA LEU A 57 -8.61 -1.68 16.29
C LEU A 57 -8.11 -2.92 17.03
N ASP A 58 -6.97 -2.79 17.67
CA ASP A 58 -6.33 -3.83 18.46
C ASP A 58 -6.48 -3.51 19.94
N ALA A 59 -6.73 -4.56 20.74
CA ALA A 59 -6.74 -4.52 22.20
C ALA A 59 -5.77 -5.58 22.70
N ILE A 60 -4.68 -5.14 23.32
CA ILE A 60 -3.58 -6.00 23.76
C ILE A 60 -3.48 -5.88 25.27
N THR A 61 -3.55 -7.00 25.99
CA THR A 61 -3.28 -7.05 27.42
C THR A 61 -2.09 -7.93 27.68
N SER A 62 -1.15 -7.42 28.47
CA SER A 62 0.11 -8.08 28.74
C SER A 62 0.34 -8.16 30.25
N ASP A 63 0.91 -9.28 30.69
CA ASP A 63 1.36 -9.50 32.06
C ASP A 63 2.82 -9.92 32.04
N TYR A 64 3.67 -9.15 32.70
CA TYR A 64 5.11 -9.33 32.77
C TYR A 64 5.53 -9.54 34.22
N ASN A 65 6.06 -10.72 34.53
CA ASN A 65 6.49 -11.04 35.89
C ASN A 65 7.86 -10.43 36.25
N GLU A 66 8.66 -10.05 35.25
CA GLU A 66 10.09 -9.73 35.43
C GLU A 66 10.41 -8.27 35.11
N GLY A 67 9.43 -7.37 35.22
CA GLY A 67 9.62 -5.93 35.10
C GLY A 67 8.74 -5.27 34.04
N LYS A 68 8.81 -3.93 33.99
CA LYS A 68 8.16 -3.13 32.96
C LYS A 68 8.92 -3.24 31.63
N PRO A 69 8.24 -3.56 30.51
CA PRO A 69 8.89 -3.64 29.21
C PRO A 69 9.18 -2.27 28.59
N ASN A 70 9.88 -2.28 27.45
CA ASN A 70 9.94 -1.13 26.55
C ASN A 70 8.56 -0.89 25.88
N ASN A 71 8.18 0.37 25.62
CA ASN A 71 6.90 0.69 25.00
C ASN A 71 6.67 0.00 23.64
N LEU A 72 7.73 -0.34 22.90
CA LEU A 72 7.61 -0.97 21.58
C LEU A 72 6.90 -2.34 21.61
N ILE A 73 7.20 -3.16 22.62
CA ILE A 73 6.61 -4.50 22.72
C ILE A 73 5.12 -4.47 23.10
N GLU A 74 4.62 -3.32 23.56
CA GLU A 74 3.19 -3.11 23.84
C GLU A 74 2.36 -2.84 22.59
N ASP A 75 2.99 -2.49 21.46
CA ASP A 75 2.30 -2.36 20.16
C ASP A 75 2.30 -3.68 19.37
N PHE A 76 3.35 -4.50 19.50
CA PHE A 76 3.46 -5.85 18.91
C PHE A 76 4.61 -6.62 19.54
N TYR A 77 4.61 -7.95 19.42
CA TYR A 77 5.58 -8.78 20.11
C TYR A 77 7.01 -8.63 19.54
N VAL A 78 7.98 -8.30 20.41
CA VAL A 78 9.41 -8.25 20.11
C VAL A 78 10.17 -9.11 21.13
N PRO A 79 10.61 -10.33 20.78
CA PRO A 79 11.20 -11.26 21.75
C PRO A 79 12.35 -10.68 22.58
N SER A 80 13.22 -9.86 21.97
CA SER A 80 14.37 -9.27 22.65
C SER A 80 14.02 -8.15 23.64
N LEU A 81 12.77 -7.71 23.69
CA LEU A 81 12.28 -6.68 24.62
C LEU A 81 11.43 -7.25 25.75
N VAL A 82 11.26 -8.58 25.80
CA VAL A 82 10.64 -9.25 26.94
C VAL A 82 11.54 -9.00 28.16
N PRO A 83 11.01 -8.36 29.22
CA PRO A 83 11.79 -8.08 30.42
C PRO A 83 12.20 -9.40 31.08
N VAL A 84 13.45 -9.43 31.54
CA VAL A 84 13.99 -10.53 32.33
C VAL A 84 14.49 -10.02 33.67
N GLN A 85 14.52 -10.89 34.68
CA GLN A 85 14.90 -10.54 36.03
C GLN A 85 16.28 -9.86 36.02
N PRO A 86 16.40 -8.64 36.58
CA PRO A 86 17.67 -7.96 36.64
C PRO A 86 18.64 -8.75 37.53
N ALA A 87 19.94 -8.64 37.25
CA ALA A 87 20.98 -9.35 37.99
C ALA A 87 20.98 -9.05 39.51
N THR A 88 20.34 -7.95 39.94
CA THR A 88 20.14 -7.58 41.34
C THR A 88 19.08 -8.41 42.07
N GLY A 89 18.34 -9.26 41.35
CA GLY A 89 17.51 -10.32 41.91
C GLY A 89 16.05 -9.99 42.17
N ASN A 90 15.58 -8.76 41.92
CA ASN A 90 14.16 -8.39 42.08
C ASN A 90 13.67 -7.49 40.94
N ALA A 91 12.50 -7.80 40.40
CA ALA A 91 11.73 -6.91 39.52
C ALA A 91 10.26 -6.97 39.92
N ASP A 92 9.57 -5.84 39.81
CA ASP A 92 8.14 -5.77 40.06
C ASP A 92 7.38 -6.35 38.85
N SER A 93 6.27 -7.05 39.11
CA SER A 93 5.34 -7.43 38.06
C SER A 93 4.71 -6.19 37.42
N TYR A 94 4.49 -6.23 36.11
CA TYR A 94 3.88 -5.16 35.36
C TYR A 94 2.75 -5.68 34.47
N GLN A 95 1.59 -5.04 34.57
CA GLN A 95 0.44 -5.32 33.72
C GLN A 95 0.10 -4.11 32.87
N SER A 96 -0.27 -4.35 31.62
CA SER A 96 -0.66 -3.31 30.69
C SER A 96 -1.93 -3.71 29.91
N THR A 97 -2.64 -2.70 29.44
CA THR A 97 -3.67 -2.86 28.42
C THR A 97 -3.55 -1.70 27.44
N ASN A 98 -3.32 -2.01 26.17
CA ASN A 98 -3.15 -1.06 25.09
C ASN A 98 -4.29 -1.21 24.09
N PHE A 99 -4.87 -0.08 23.67
CA PHE A 99 -5.84 -0.01 22.59
C PHE A 99 -5.26 0.86 21.48
N THR A 100 -5.18 0.33 20.27
CA THR A 100 -4.49 1.02 19.17
C THR A 100 -5.16 0.78 17.82
N ALA A 101 -5.16 1.82 16.98
CA ALA A 101 -5.59 1.72 15.58
C ALA A 101 -4.40 1.85 14.59
N LYS A 102 -3.16 1.84 15.11
CA LYS A 102 -1.93 2.10 14.34
C LYS A 102 -1.72 1.11 13.16
N THR A 103 -2.31 -0.08 13.26
CA THR A 103 -2.25 -1.14 12.23
C THR A 103 -3.12 -0.85 11.01
N SER A 104 -4.09 0.06 11.13
CA SER A 104 -4.94 0.50 10.02
C SER A 104 -4.10 0.91 8.81
N ARG A 105 -4.55 0.51 7.63
CA ARG A 105 -3.74 0.53 6.42
C ARG A 105 -4.56 1.00 5.24
N PHE A 106 -3.90 1.73 4.36
CA PHE A 106 -4.46 2.05 3.05
C PHE A 106 -3.40 2.06 1.98
N PHE A 107 -3.83 1.85 0.74
CA PHE A 107 -2.97 1.86 -0.42
C PHE A 107 -3.68 2.38 -1.66
N PHE A 108 -2.86 2.86 -2.59
CA PHE A 108 -3.26 3.15 -3.95
C PHE A 108 -2.40 2.34 -4.92
N THR A 109 -3.00 1.93 -6.02
CA THR A 109 -2.33 1.23 -7.11
C THR A 109 -2.79 1.77 -8.45
N THR A 110 -1.88 1.75 -9.42
CA THR A 110 -2.22 1.97 -10.82
C THR A 110 -1.85 0.74 -11.65
N ALA A 111 -2.51 0.59 -12.78
CA ALA A 111 -2.21 -0.43 -13.77
C ALA A 111 -2.51 0.14 -15.16
N THR A 112 -1.48 0.35 -15.96
CA THR A 112 -1.56 0.95 -17.31
C THR A 112 -0.96 -0.01 -18.32
N LYS A 113 -1.75 -0.41 -19.33
CA LYS A 113 -1.24 -1.18 -20.47
C LYS A 113 -0.59 -0.22 -21.47
N THR A 114 0.65 -0.47 -21.82
CA THR A 114 1.43 0.25 -22.84
C THR A 114 1.91 -0.71 -23.93
N ASP A 115 2.47 -0.16 -25.01
CA ASP A 115 3.10 -0.95 -26.08
C ASP A 115 4.33 -1.72 -25.58
N ALA A 116 4.96 -1.25 -24.52
CA ALA A 116 6.13 -1.87 -23.91
C ALA A 116 5.78 -2.89 -22.81
N GLY A 117 4.50 -3.09 -22.47
CA GLY A 117 4.09 -4.00 -21.40
C GLY A 117 3.05 -3.41 -20.45
N MET A 118 2.87 -4.04 -19.30
CA MET A 118 2.01 -3.53 -18.23
C MET A 118 2.85 -2.76 -17.21
N ILE A 119 2.51 -1.51 -16.94
CA ILE A 119 3.15 -0.71 -15.90
C ILE A 119 2.19 -0.56 -14.74
N GLY A 120 2.57 -1.05 -13.57
CA GLY A 120 1.83 -0.91 -12.33
C GLY A 120 2.61 -0.11 -11.29
N THR A 121 1.88 0.57 -10.41
CA THR A 121 2.47 1.25 -9.25
C THR A 121 1.74 0.88 -7.97
N ARG A 122 2.43 0.99 -6.83
CA ARG A 122 1.82 0.84 -5.50
C ARG A 122 2.44 1.84 -4.53
N ILE A 123 1.58 2.54 -3.80
CA ILE A 123 1.93 3.21 -2.55
C ILE A 123 1.06 2.64 -1.43
N GLU A 124 1.66 2.26 -0.30
CA GLU A 124 0.95 1.72 0.87
C GLU A 124 1.51 2.33 2.16
N LEU A 125 0.60 2.71 3.06
CA LEU A 125 0.88 3.39 4.32
C LEU A 125 0.19 2.69 5.51
N ASP A 126 0.83 2.72 6.68
CA ASP A 126 0.23 2.44 8.00
C ASP A 126 0.69 3.49 9.03
N PHE A 127 0.40 3.31 10.31
CA PHE A 127 0.77 4.25 11.38
C PHE A 127 1.61 3.61 12.49
N MET A 128 2.11 2.40 12.26
CA MET A 128 2.95 1.65 13.21
C MET A 128 4.38 2.18 13.22
N LEU A 129 5.05 2.15 14.37
CA LEU A 129 6.47 2.54 14.53
C LEU A 129 6.80 3.98 14.17
N SER A 130 5.84 4.89 14.25
CA SER A 130 6.13 6.31 14.10
C SER A 130 6.82 6.84 15.37
N ASN A 131 7.99 7.45 15.20
CA ASN A 131 8.66 8.22 16.27
C ASN A 131 8.04 9.62 16.47
N GLN A 132 7.06 9.99 15.64
CA GLN A 132 6.36 11.25 15.69
C GLN A 132 4.94 11.05 16.19
N GLY A 133 4.59 11.82 17.22
CA GLY A 133 3.32 11.69 17.94
C GLY A 133 3.45 10.78 19.18
N ASP A 134 2.48 10.91 20.08
CA ASP A 134 2.38 10.15 21.32
C ASP A 134 0.93 10.14 21.83
N GLU A 135 0.64 9.27 22.79
CA GLU A 135 -0.67 9.18 23.44
C GLU A 135 -0.98 10.40 24.36
N ARG A 136 -0.01 11.29 24.62
CA ARG A 136 -0.08 12.27 25.73
C ARG A 136 -1.04 13.43 25.47
N ILE A 137 -1.15 13.88 24.23
CA ILE A 137 -1.98 15.06 23.88
C ILE A 137 -3.14 14.69 22.97
N SER A 138 -2.85 14.25 21.75
CA SER A 138 -3.87 13.97 20.73
C SER A 138 -3.87 12.52 20.24
N ASN A 139 -2.99 11.67 20.78
CA ASN A 139 -2.80 10.30 20.31
C ASN A 139 -2.59 10.21 18.80
N SER A 140 -1.85 11.18 18.25
CA SER A 140 -1.53 11.25 16.83
C SER A 140 -0.32 10.38 16.49
N TRP A 141 -0.29 9.86 15.26
CA TRP A 141 0.82 9.04 14.74
C TRP A 141 1.08 9.42 13.29
N SER A 142 2.35 9.55 12.91
CA SER A 142 2.70 9.83 11.51
C SER A 142 2.51 8.61 10.62
N PRO A 143 2.05 8.79 9.36
CA PRO A 143 2.03 7.71 8.39
C PRO A 143 3.44 7.19 8.10
N ARG A 144 3.59 5.86 8.09
CA ARG A 144 4.82 5.16 7.72
C ARG A 144 4.67 4.50 6.35
N LEU A 145 5.69 4.71 5.52
CA LEU A 145 5.77 4.09 4.20
C LEU A 145 6.05 2.58 4.28
N ARG A 146 5.13 1.78 3.73
CA ARG A 146 5.30 0.32 3.61
C ARG A 146 5.84 -0.04 2.24
N HIS A 147 5.08 0.28 1.19
CA HIS A 147 5.45 0.04 -0.20
C HIS A 147 5.41 1.36 -0.99
N ALA A 148 6.40 1.55 -1.85
CA ALA A 148 6.41 2.58 -2.89
C ALA A 148 7.24 2.07 -4.05
N PHE A 149 6.61 1.51 -5.07
CA PHE A 149 7.35 0.95 -6.20
C PHE A 149 6.57 1.06 -7.51
N VAL A 150 7.33 1.00 -8.60
CA VAL A 150 6.84 0.75 -9.96
C VAL A 150 7.23 -0.67 -10.33
N LYS A 151 6.33 -1.38 -11.00
CA LYS A 151 6.57 -2.68 -11.59
C LYS A 151 6.19 -2.65 -13.06
N TRP A 152 7.10 -3.10 -13.91
CA TRP A 152 6.94 -3.18 -15.35
C TRP A 152 6.99 -4.65 -15.79
N ASP A 153 5.83 -5.22 -16.11
CA ASP A 153 5.71 -6.54 -16.72
C ASP A 153 5.79 -6.37 -18.25
N TYR A 154 7.00 -6.49 -18.80
CA TYR A 154 7.24 -6.31 -20.24
C TYR A 154 6.97 -7.56 -21.06
N ASN A 155 7.09 -8.74 -20.45
CA ASN A 155 6.73 -10.03 -21.04
C ASN A 155 5.80 -10.81 -20.09
N SER A 156 5.26 -11.93 -20.56
CA SER A 156 4.41 -12.83 -19.78
C SER A 156 5.10 -13.49 -18.58
N ASP A 157 6.44 -13.56 -18.60
CA ASP A 157 7.26 -14.26 -17.61
C ASP A 157 8.36 -13.38 -17.01
N SER A 158 8.43 -12.10 -17.39
CA SER A 158 9.56 -11.23 -17.05
C SER A 158 9.09 -9.84 -16.61
N SER A 159 9.68 -9.35 -15.52
CA SER A 159 9.34 -8.02 -14.99
C SER A 159 10.52 -7.33 -14.33
N LEU A 160 10.47 -5.99 -14.32
CA LEU A 160 11.35 -5.14 -13.55
C LEU A 160 10.54 -4.43 -12.47
N LEU A 161 11.09 -4.36 -11.26
CA LEU A 161 10.54 -3.59 -10.15
C LEU A 161 11.60 -2.61 -9.65
N ALA A 162 11.20 -1.36 -9.41
CA ALA A 162 12.06 -0.35 -8.80
C ALA A 162 11.29 0.37 -7.69
N GLY A 163 11.91 0.46 -6.51
CA GLY A 163 11.36 1.15 -5.35
C GLY A 163 11.41 0.30 -4.08
N GLN A 164 10.64 0.70 -3.07
CA GLN A 164 10.59 0.03 -1.78
C GLN A 164 9.51 -1.06 -1.74
N THR A 165 9.94 -2.30 -1.53
CA THR A 165 9.07 -3.44 -1.28
C THR A 165 9.80 -4.52 -0.48
N TRP A 166 9.16 -5.65 -0.22
CA TRP A 166 9.77 -6.80 0.46
C TRP A 166 11.08 -7.21 -0.21
N THR A 167 12.12 -7.47 0.60
CA THR A 167 13.37 -8.07 0.10
C THR A 167 13.09 -9.34 -0.70
N THR A 168 13.87 -9.56 -1.74
CA THR A 168 13.84 -10.77 -2.59
C THR A 168 14.15 -12.02 -1.77
N PHE A 169 14.87 -11.88 -0.66
CA PHE A 169 15.19 -13.00 0.23
C PHE A 169 14.01 -13.40 1.15
N PHE A 170 12.90 -12.68 1.11
CA PHE A 170 11.73 -12.94 1.95
C PHE A 170 10.54 -13.50 1.15
N ASN A 171 10.13 -14.73 1.47
CA ASN A 171 8.91 -15.32 0.96
C ASN A 171 7.70 -14.97 1.84
N VAL A 172 6.96 -13.93 1.45
CA VAL A 172 5.76 -13.47 2.18
C VAL A 172 4.67 -14.55 2.24
N ALA A 173 4.58 -15.44 1.25
CA ALA A 173 3.56 -16.50 1.23
C ALA A 173 3.82 -17.61 2.26
N ALA A 174 5.00 -17.64 2.88
CA ALA A 174 5.33 -18.58 3.95
C ALA A 174 4.85 -18.09 5.33
N LEU A 175 4.37 -16.85 5.46
CA LEU A 175 3.85 -16.36 6.73
C LEU A 175 2.55 -17.08 7.10
N PRO A 176 2.42 -17.61 8.33
CA PRO A 176 1.14 -18.05 8.84
C PRO A 176 0.21 -16.84 9.04
N ASN A 177 -1.10 -17.09 9.02
CA ASN A 177 -2.08 -16.09 9.44
C ASN A 177 -1.94 -15.87 10.95
N LEU A 178 -1.49 -14.68 11.33
CA LEU A 178 -1.33 -14.26 12.73
C LEU A 178 -2.01 -12.91 12.94
N LEU A 179 -2.45 -12.68 14.16
CA LEU A 179 -2.98 -11.38 14.59
C LEU A 179 -1.85 -10.40 14.93
N ASP A 180 -0.71 -10.91 15.43
CA ASP A 180 0.47 -10.08 15.71
C ASP A 180 1.00 -9.39 14.44
N PHE A 181 1.38 -8.12 14.59
CA PHE A 181 1.72 -7.24 13.47
C PHE A 181 2.99 -7.64 12.70
N VAL A 182 4.00 -8.20 13.37
CA VAL A 182 5.31 -8.53 12.76
C VAL A 182 5.32 -9.96 12.23
N GLY A 183 4.55 -10.85 12.85
CA GLY A 183 4.51 -12.26 12.49
C GLY A 183 5.42 -13.12 13.37
N PRO A 184 5.71 -14.38 12.98
CA PRO A 184 6.40 -15.31 13.85
C PRO A 184 7.85 -14.87 14.07
N ALA A 185 8.34 -15.05 15.30
CA ALA A 185 9.75 -14.83 15.61
C ALA A 185 10.65 -15.67 14.69
N GLY A 186 11.73 -15.06 14.19
CA GLY A 186 12.68 -15.72 13.30
C GLY A 186 12.36 -15.62 11.81
N THR A 187 11.27 -14.94 11.41
CA THR A 187 11.05 -14.61 10.00
C THR A 187 11.94 -13.45 9.54
N ILE A 188 12.36 -13.49 8.28
CA ILE A 188 12.93 -12.33 7.60
C ILE A 188 11.81 -11.30 7.43
N PHE A 189 12.04 -10.07 7.85
CA PHE A 189 11.00 -9.04 7.81
C PHE A 189 11.58 -7.67 7.50
N VAL A 190 11.80 -7.41 6.21
CA VAL A 190 12.31 -6.11 5.76
C VAL A 190 11.69 -5.72 4.43
N ARG A 191 11.33 -4.44 4.33
CA ARG A 191 11.02 -3.76 3.07
C ARG A 191 12.09 -2.72 2.86
N GLN A 192 12.67 -2.71 1.67
CA GLN A 192 13.78 -1.82 1.36
C GLN A 192 13.77 -1.39 -0.11
N PRO A 193 14.34 -0.22 -0.42
CA PRO A 193 14.58 0.19 -1.80
C PRO A 193 15.38 -0.88 -2.54
N GLN A 194 14.92 -1.25 -3.72
CA GLN A 194 15.57 -2.24 -4.57
C GLN A 194 15.28 -1.99 -6.05
N ILE A 195 16.15 -2.51 -6.90
CA ILE A 195 15.86 -2.83 -8.29
C ILE A 195 15.84 -4.34 -8.40
N ARG A 196 14.71 -4.91 -8.79
CA ARG A 196 14.50 -6.36 -8.89
C ARG A 196 14.10 -6.75 -10.31
N TRP A 197 14.83 -7.69 -10.87
CA TRP A 197 14.52 -8.34 -12.13
C TRP A 197 13.97 -9.74 -11.85
N THR A 198 12.81 -10.05 -12.42
CA THR A 198 12.19 -11.37 -12.38
C THR A 198 12.19 -11.97 -13.78
N VAL A 199 12.58 -13.23 -13.91
CA VAL A 199 12.54 -14.01 -15.16
C VAL A 199 12.14 -15.45 -14.83
N GLY A 200 10.95 -15.86 -15.30
CA GLY A 200 10.33 -17.12 -14.91
C GLY A 200 10.21 -17.24 -13.38
N ASN A 201 10.87 -18.23 -12.80
CA ASN A 201 10.86 -18.49 -11.35
C ASN A 201 12.06 -17.86 -10.61
N LEU A 202 12.92 -17.12 -11.31
CA LEU A 202 14.12 -16.51 -10.73
C LEU A 202 13.93 -15.03 -10.47
N GLN A 203 14.48 -14.55 -9.35
CA GLN A 203 14.52 -13.14 -8.99
C GLN A 203 15.94 -12.75 -8.62
N PHE A 204 16.41 -11.65 -9.21
CA PHE A 204 17.69 -11.03 -8.93
C PHE A 204 17.45 -9.60 -8.50
N ALA A 205 18.11 -9.13 -7.44
CA ALA A 205 17.92 -7.76 -6.97
C ALA A 205 19.21 -7.13 -6.46
N ALA A 206 19.33 -5.83 -6.72
CA ALA A 206 20.21 -4.95 -5.98
C ALA A 206 19.35 -4.24 -4.93
N GLU A 207 19.66 -4.46 -3.65
CA GLU A 207 18.85 -3.97 -2.53
C GLU A 207 19.71 -3.07 -1.63
N ASN A 208 19.08 -2.04 -1.05
CA ASN A 208 19.79 -1.14 -0.13
C ASN A 208 20.35 -1.93 1.07
N PRO A 209 21.67 -1.95 1.30
CA PRO A 209 22.25 -2.65 2.42
C PRO A 209 22.00 -1.85 3.71
N ALA A 210 21.31 -2.47 4.67
CA ALA A 210 21.21 -1.93 6.02
C ALA A 210 21.32 -3.09 7.02
N THR A 211 22.42 -3.10 7.77
CA THR A 211 22.73 -4.13 8.75
C THR A 211 22.75 -3.50 10.13
N ARG A 212 22.05 -4.15 11.07
CA ARG A 212 22.14 -3.84 12.49
C ARG A 212 22.72 -5.04 13.23
N LEU A 213 23.83 -4.85 13.92
CA LEU A 213 24.44 -5.83 14.81
C LEU A 213 24.29 -5.34 16.25
N ASN A 214 23.78 -6.21 17.12
CA ASN A 214 23.83 -5.98 18.56
C ASN A 214 24.95 -6.87 19.12
N ASP A 215 25.96 -6.26 19.73
CA ASP A 215 27.02 -7.03 20.39
C ASP A 215 26.55 -7.55 21.76
N ALA A 216 27.34 -8.46 22.35
CA ALA A 216 27.04 -9.07 23.64
C ALA A 216 27.05 -8.08 24.82
N ASN A 217 27.59 -6.88 24.63
CA ASN A 217 27.62 -5.80 25.63
C ASN A 217 26.45 -4.82 25.46
N GLY A 218 25.53 -5.07 24.52
CA GLY A 218 24.37 -4.22 24.23
C GLY A 218 24.69 -3.04 23.29
N SER A 219 25.90 -2.98 22.73
CA SER A 219 26.24 -1.97 21.72
C SER A 219 25.56 -2.31 20.41
N THR A 220 24.96 -1.30 19.77
CA THR A 220 24.40 -1.43 18.43
C THR A 220 25.39 -0.86 17.42
N VAL A 221 25.89 -1.69 16.50
CA VAL A 221 26.56 -1.25 15.27
C VAL A 221 25.52 -1.22 14.16
N TYR A 222 25.32 -0.06 13.56
CA TYR A 222 24.44 0.11 12.41
C TYR A 222 25.28 0.53 11.21
N ASP A 223 25.26 -0.28 10.16
CA ASP A 223 25.92 -0.02 8.89
C ASP A 223 24.85 0.06 7.80
N ASN A 224 24.73 1.23 7.17
CA ASN A 224 23.80 1.50 6.06
C ASN A 224 24.53 1.72 4.72
N GLY A 225 25.79 1.25 4.62
CA GLY A 225 26.62 1.43 3.44
C GLY A 225 27.13 2.86 3.23
N GLN A 226 27.04 3.72 4.24
CA GLN A 226 27.73 5.00 4.29
C GLN A 226 29.02 4.79 5.12
N GLU A 227 30.18 4.84 4.47
CA GLU A 227 31.48 4.90 5.17
C GLU A 227 31.62 6.17 6.02
#